data_AF-A0A4Y7U3T2-F1
#
_entry.id   AF-A0A4Y7U3T2-F1
#
_cell.length_a   1.000
_cell.length_b   1.000
_cell.length_c   1.000
_cell.angle_alpha   90.00
_cell.angle_beta   90.00
_cell.angle_gamma   90.00
#
_symmetry.space_group_name_H-M   'P 1'
#
loop_
_entity.id
_entity.type
_entity.pdbx_description
1 polymer ?
#
loop_
_entity_poly.entity_id
_entity_poly.type
_entity_poly.pdbx_seq_one_letter_code
_entity_poly.pdbx_strand_id
1 'polypeptide(L)'
;KFNLQWNDFLVDYSKNNISQETISLLLELANTIGLKNAISDYFNGEIINKTENRAVLHTALRAPESANIKVDGENVIPEVYEVKNKIKKFTQEVISGQRKGFTGKSFTDIVNIGIGGS
;
A
#
# COMPACT_ATOMS: atom_id res chain seq x y z
N LYS A 1 -14.19 -15.64 20.85
CA LYS A 1 -13.59 -14.60 21.72
C LYS A 1 -12.27 -14.07 21.15
N PHE A 2 -11.36 -14.95 20.72
CA PHE A 2 -10.07 -14.58 20.11
C PHE A 2 -10.04 -14.86 18.60
N ASN A 3 -11.03 -14.36 17.89
CA ASN A 3 -11.04 -14.38 16.43
C ASN A 3 -11.75 -13.13 15.90
N LEU A 4 -11.46 -12.77 14.66
CA LEU A 4 -12.13 -11.71 13.92
C LEU A 4 -12.51 -12.24 12.54
N GLN A 5 -13.78 -12.10 12.17
CA GLN A 5 -14.24 -12.30 10.79
C GLN A 5 -14.22 -10.94 10.09
N TRP A 6 -13.48 -10.85 8.98
CA TRP A 6 -13.45 -9.67 8.12
C TRP A 6 -13.77 -10.10 6.68
N ASN A 7 -14.94 -9.69 6.19
CA ASN A 7 -15.51 -10.20 4.94
C ASN A 7 -15.50 -11.74 4.95
N ASP A 8 -14.84 -12.35 3.96
CA ASP A 8 -14.72 -13.80 3.82
C ASP A 8 -13.48 -14.38 4.52
N PHE A 9 -12.73 -13.56 5.27
CA PHE A 9 -11.49 -13.95 5.93
C PHE A 9 -11.64 -14.07 7.45
N LEU A 10 -11.29 -15.23 8.00
CA LEU A 10 -11.25 -15.48 9.45
C LEU A 10 -9.81 -15.36 9.97
N VAL A 11 -9.59 -14.41 10.87
CA VAL A 11 -8.36 -14.33 11.69
C VAL A 11 -8.62 -15.02 13.02
N ASP A 12 -8.27 -16.30 13.13
CA ASP A 12 -8.32 -17.04 14.40
C ASP A 12 -6.98 -16.94 15.13
N TYR A 13 -6.93 -16.12 16.19
CA TYR A 13 -5.76 -15.97 17.04
C TYR A 13 -5.93 -16.66 18.41
N SER A 14 -6.93 -17.55 18.54
CA SER A 14 -7.26 -18.23 19.81
C SER A 14 -6.22 -19.21 20.33
N LYS A 15 -5.31 -19.66 19.47
CA LYS A 15 -4.23 -20.61 19.82
C LYS A 15 -2.95 -19.93 20.28
N ASN A 16 -2.95 -18.61 20.38
CA ASN A 16 -1.88 -17.88 21.06
C ASN A 16 -1.99 -18.07 22.57
N ASN A 17 -0.86 -18.00 23.28
CA ASN A 17 -0.84 -18.06 24.74
C ASN A 17 -1.30 -16.72 25.34
N ILE A 18 -2.61 -16.47 25.32
CA ILE A 18 -3.21 -15.20 25.71
C ILE A 18 -4.49 -15.41 26.52
N SER A 19 -4.75 -14.50 27.45
CA SER A 19 -6.02 -14.37 28.16
C SER A 19 -6.76 -13.11 27.74
N GLN A 20 -7.97 -12.91 28.26
CA GLN A 20 -8.70 -11.65 28.05
C GLN A 20 -7.96 -10.46 28.69
N GLU A 21 -7.34 -10.68 29.83
CA GLU A 21 -6.52 -9.68 30.52
C GLU A 21 -5.31 -9.32 29.66
N THR A 22 -4.61 -10.31 29.09
CA THR A 22 -3.48 -10.07 28.19
C THR A 22 -3.85 -9.17 27.02
N ILE A 23 -4.97 -9.43 26.34
CA ILE A 23 -5.44 -8.58 25.24
C ILE A 23 -5.75 -7.16 25.73
N SER A 24 -6.37 -7.02 26.90
CA SER A 24 -6.70 -5.71 27.46
C SER A 24 -5.45 -4.88 27.74
N LEU A 25 -4.42 -5.50 28.34
CA LEU A 25 -3.13 -4.86 28.61
C LEU A 25 -2.37 -4.51 27.32
N LEU A 26 -2.42 -5.36 26.29
CA LEU A 26 -1.79 -5.06 24.99
C LEU A 26 -2.48 -3.88 24.27
N LEU A 27 -3.81 -3.78 24.37
CA LEU A 27 -4.56 -2.64 23.83
C LEU A 27 -4.27 -1.36 24.62
N GLU A 28 -4.16 -1.45 25.95
CA GLU A 28 -3.74 -0.33 26.79
C GLU A 28 -2.33 0.15 26.43
N LEU A 29 -1.39 -0.77 26.21
CA LEU A 29 -0.05 -0.44 25.73
C LEU A 29 -0.12 0.31 24.39
N ALA A 30 -0.87 -0.21 23.41
CA ALA A 30 -1.03 0.41 22.09
C ALA A 30 -1.61 1.84 22.19
N ASN A 31 -2.55 2.07 23.11
CA ASN A 31 -3.09 3.40 23.38
C ASN A 31 -2.04 4.31 24.04
N THR A 32 -1.33 3.81 25.04
CA THR A 32 -0.33 4.55 25.82
C THR A 32 0.83 5.02 24.95
N ILE A 33 1.28 4.19 24.01
CA ILE A 33 2.35 4.57 23.06
C ILE A 33 1.86 5.46 21.92
N GLY A 34 0.57 5.79 21.86
CA GLY A 34 0.01 6.68 20.85
C GLY A 34 -0.11 6.06 19.45
N LEU A 35 -0.31 4.74 19.34
CA LEU A 35 -0.40 4.05 18.04
C LEU A 35 -1.42 4.69 17.10
N LYS A 36 -2.56 5.16 17.63
CA LYS A 36 -3.60 5.83 16.83
C LYS A 36 -3.07 7.11 16.15
N ASN A 37 -2.25 7.90 16.83
CA ASN A 37 -1.64 9.10 16.27
C ASN A 37 -0.59 8.71 15.22
N ALA A 38 0.25 7.70 15.52
CA ALA A 38 1.23 7.20 14.56
C ALA A 38 0.58 6.67 13.27
N ILE A 39 -0.57 6.00 13.37
CA ILE A 39 -1.37 5.58 12.20
C ILE A 39 -1.87 6.82 11.44
N SER A 40 -2.39 7.83 12.13
CA SER A 40 -2.84 9.07 11.50
C SER A 40 -1.71 9.78 10.75
N ASP A 41 -0.55 9.96 11.39
CA ASP A 41 0.65 10.57 10.80
C ASP A 41 1.09 9.81 9.55
N TYR A 42 1.09 8.48 9.64
CA TYR A 42 1.40 7.59 8.53
C TYR A 42 0.45 7.79 7.32
N PHE A 43 -0.86 7.83 7.54
CA PHE A 43 -1.83 7.99 6.46
C PHE A 43 -1.93 9.42 5.91
N ASN A 44 -1.59 10.43 6.71
CA ASN A 44 -1.65 11.84 6.32
C ASN A 44 -0.39 12.34 5.60
N GLY A 45 0.66 11.52 5.50
CA GLY A 45 1.88 11.89 4.78
C GLY A 45 2.89 12.65 5.63
N GLU A 46 2.80 12.56 6.96
CA GLU A 46 3.80 13.13 7.86
C GLU A 46 5.17 12.50 7.63
N ILE A 47 6.22 13.27 7.94
CA ILE A 47 7.61 12.82 7.83
C ILE A 47 7.93 11.85 8.98
N ILE A 48 7.45 10.61 8.92
CA ILE A 48 7.68 9.60 9.96
C ILE A 48 8.99 8.83 9.76
N ASN A 49 9.52 8.76 8.53
CA ASN A 49 10.88 8.29 8.28
C ASN A 49 11.84 9.46 8.56
N LYS A 50 12.20 9.62 9.83
CA LYS A 50 13.00 10.75 10.32
C LYS A 50 14.44 10.73 9.83
N THR A 51 15.06 9.56 9.70
CA THR A 51 16.48 9.46 9.32
C THR A 51 16.73 9.88 7.88
N GLU A 52 15.74 9.69 7.00
CA GLU A 52 15.82 10.12 5.60
C GLU A 52 15.00 11.39 5.30
N ASN A 53 14.33 11.95 6.32
CA ASN A 53 13.41 13.08 6.19
C ASN A 53 12.35 12.86 5.08
N ARG A 54 11.66 11.71 5.14
CA ARG A 54 10.63 11.33 4.15
C ARG A 54 9.28 10.97 4.77
N ALA A 55 8.22 11.26 4.04
CA ALA A 55 6.92 10.63 4.24
C ALA A 55 6.98 9.14 3.87
N VAL A 56 6.11 8.32 4.46
CA VAL A 56 5.94 6.91 4.08
C VAL A 56 4.51 6.74 3.62
N LEU A 57 4.29 6.49 2.32
CA LEU A 57 2.95 6.59 1.71
C LEU A 57 2.64 5.49 0.67
N HIS A 58 3.09 4.26 0.91
CA HIS A 58 2.71 3.15 0.04
C HIS A 58 1.19 2.88 0.04
N THR A 59 0.47 3.31 1.07
CA THR A 59 -1.00 3.33 1.13
C THR A 59 -1.63 4.23 0.07
N ALA A 60 -1.04 5.39 -0.23
CA ALA A 60 -1.53 6.32 -1.26
C ALA A 60 -1.57 5.68 -2.65
N LEU A 61 -0.65 4.77 -2.95
CA LEU A 61 -0.61 4.02 -4.21
C LEU A 61 -1.86 3.14 -4.43
N ARG A 62 -2.63 2.84 -3.36
CA ARG A 62 -3.86 2.04 -3.43
C ARG A 62 -5.12 2.81 -3.03
N ALA A 63 -4.98 4.10 -2.71
CA ALA A 63 -6.12 4.93 -2.38
C ALA A 63 -7.03 5.18 -3.61
N PRO A 64 -8.33 5.48 -3.39
CA PRO A 64 -9.23 5.91 -4.46
C PRO A 64 -8.76 7.19 -5.14
N GLU A 65 -9.18 7.43 -6.39
CA GLU A 65 -8.84 8.62 -7.16
C GLU A 65 -9.37 9.92 -6.52
N SER A 66 -10.46 9.80 -5.75
CA SER A 66 -11.06 10.90 -4.98
C SER A 66 -10.34 11.21 -3.68
N ALA A 67 -9.30 10.46 -3.31
CA ALA A 67 -8.55 10.72 -2.09
C ALA A 67 -7.75 12.04 -2.18
N ASN A 68 -7.52 12.63 -1.01
CA ASN A 68 -6.71 13.84 -0.85
C ASN A 68 -5.62 13.55 0.18
N ILE A 69 -4.45 13.11 -0.30
CA ILE A 69 -3.31 12.76 0.55
C ILE A 69 -2.17 13.68 0.14
N LYS A 70 -1.65 14.44 1.10
CA LYS A 70 -0.68 15.50 0.83
C LYS A 70 0.71 15.14 1.30
N VAL A 71 1.70 15.54 0.53
CA VAL A 71 3.11 15.58 0.93
C VAL A 71 3.60 16.99 0.63
N ASP A 72 4.21 17.64 1.63
CA ASP A 72 4.70 19.03 1.48
C ASP A 72 3.65 20.02 0.94
N GLY A 73 2.36 19.78 1.29
CA GLY A 73 1.23 20.62 0.89
C GLY A 73 0.54 20.22 -0.42
N GLU A 74 1.16 19.34 -1.22
CA GLU A 74 0.70 18.94 -2.55
C GLU A 74 -0.01 17.57 -2.52
N ASN A 75 -1.17 17.46 -3.19
CA ASN A 75 -1.89 16.19 -3.29
C ASN A 75 -1.19 15.25 -4.28
N VAL A 76 -0.77 14.08 -3.82
CA VAL A 76 -0.01 13.11 -4.63
C VAL A 76 -0.89 12.17 -5.46
N ILE A 77 -2.19 12.11 -5.19
CA ILE A 77 -3.12 11.17 -5.84
C ILE A 77 -3.22 11.36 -7.37
N PRO A 78 -3.26 12.59 -7.92
CA PRO A 78 -3.27 12.79 -9.37
C PRO A 78 -2.06 12.17 -10.07
N GLU A 79 -0.85 12.33 -9.52
CA GLU A 79 0.37 11.76 -10.10
C GLU A 79 0.35 10.21 -10.06
N VAL A 80 -0.12 9.64 -8.94
CA VAL A 80 -0.32 8.18 -8.82
C VAL A 80 -1.24 7.65 -9.93
N TYR A 81 -2.35 8.34 -10.18
CA TYR A 81 -3.31 7.92 -11.22
C TYR A 81 -2.81 8.19 -12.63
N GLU A 82 -2.02 9.24 -12.86
CA GLU A 82 -1.33 9.46 -14.12
C GLU A 82 -0.43 8.26 -14.48
N VAL A 83 0.39 7.79 -13.53
CA VAL A 83 1.27 6.63 -13.74
C VAL A 83 0.47 5.34 -13.89
N LYS A 84 -0.57 5.11 -13.08
CA LYS A 84 -1.47 3.94 -13.25
C LYS A 84 -2.10 3.93 -14.64
N ASN A 85 -2.54 5.08 -15.15
CA ASN A 85 -3.13 5.20 -16.49
C ASN A 85 -2.09 4.95 -17.59
N LYS A 86 -0.86 5.45 -17.42
CA LYS A 86 0.28 5.12 -18.30
C LYS A 86 0.55 3.62 -18.33
N ILE A 87 0.62 2.97 -17.17
CA ILE A 87 0.81 1.50 -17.05
C ILE A 87 -0.34 0.76 -17.72
N LYS A 88 -1.60 1.15 -17.46
CA LYS A 88 -2.78 0.53 -18.07
C LYS A 88 -2.74 0.64 -19.59
N LYS A 89 -2.46 1.82 -20.13
CA LYS A 89 -2.35 2.03 -21.58
C LYS A 89 -1.24 1.18 -22.18
N PHE A 90 -0.04 1.21 -21.59
CA PHE A 90 1.10 0.43 -22.06
C PHE A 90 0.81 -1.07 -22.05
N THR A 91 0.27 -1.60 -20.95
CA THR A 91 -0.06 -3.03 -20.84
C THR A 91 -1.15 -3.43 -21.82
N GLN A 92 -2.17 -2.61 -22.04
CA GLN A 92 -3.19 -2.85 -23.08
C GLN A 92 -2.60 -2.91 -24.48
N GLU A 93 -1.70 -1.99 -24.84
CA GLU A 93 -1.05 -2.00 -26.14
C GLU A 93 -0.16 -3.24 -26.35
N VAL A 94 0.55 -3.69 -25.30
CA VAL A 94 1.36 -4.91 -25.34
C VAL A 94 0.48 -6.16 -25.48
N ILE A 95 -0.52 -6.32 -24.62
CA ILE A 95 -1.39 -7.50 -24.56
C ILE A 95 -2.23 -7.64 -25.84
N SER A 96 -2.77 -6.53 -26.36
CA SER A 96 -3.52 -6.53 -27.63
C SER A 96 -2.63 -6.77 -28.85
N GLY A 97 -1.31 -6.70 -28.69
CA GLY A 97 -0.37 -6.73 -29.79
C GLY A 97 -0.43 -5.48 -30.68
N GLN A 98 -1.06 -4.38 -30.24
CA GLN A 98 -0.95 -3.09 -30.94
C GLN A 98 0.49 -2.58 -30.93
N ARG A 99 1.18 -2.75 -29.79
CA ARG A 99 2.60 -2.46 -29.66
C ARG A 99 3.41 -3.63 -30.22
N LYS A 100 4.26 -3.33 -31.19
CA LYS A 100 5.12 -4.30 -31.87
C LYS A 100 6.58 -4.10 -31.50
N GLY A 101 7.34 -5.19 -31.54
CA GLY A 101 8.79 -5.14 -31.51
C GLY A 101 9.34 -4.59 -32.83
N PHE A 102 10.67 -4.45 -32.90
CA PHE A 102 11.35 -3.88 -34.08
C PHE A 102 11.02 -4.62 -35.40
N THR A 103 10.72 -5.92 -35.35
CA THR A 103 10.35 -6.73 -36.53
C THR A 103 8.85 -6.68 -36.89
N GLY A 104 8.05 -5.85 -36.22
CA GLY A 104 6.59 -5.78 -36.42
C GLY A 104 5.81 -6.91 -35.75
N LYS A 105 6.47 -7.84 -35.05
CA LYS A 105 5.84 -8.93 -34.31
C LYS A 105 5.35 -8.46 -32.93
N SER A 106 4.26 -9.06 -32.46
CA SER A 106 3.78 -8.83 -31.08
C SER A 106 4.78 -9.39 -30.06
N PHE A 107 4.78 -8.82 -28.86
CA PHE A 107 5.51 -9.38 -27.73
C PHE A 107 4.84 -10.67 -27.24
N THR A 108 5.64 -11.67 -26.89
CA THR A 108 5.20 -12.95 -26.33
C THR A 108 5.69 -13.16 -24.90
N ASP A 109 6.84 -12.58 -24.58
CA ASP A 109 7.56 -12.79 -23.33
C ASP A 109 7.90 -11.46 -22.70
N ILE A 110 7.78 -11.40 -21.37
CA ILE A 110 8.17 -10.26 -20.55
C ILE A 110 9.23 -10.74 -19.56
N VAL A 111 10.39 -10.10 -19.58
CA VAL A 111 11.48 -10.36 -18.63
C VAL A 111 11.59 -9.17 -17.70
N ASN A 112 11.19 -9.33 -16.45
CA ASN A 112 11.46 -8.35 -15.41
C ASN A 112 12.88 -8.57 -14.87
N ILE A 113 13.71 -7.54 -14.88
CA ILE A 113 15.08 -7.59 -14.35
C ILE A 113 15.12 -6.70 -13.12
N GLY A 114 15.26 -7.30 -11.94
CA GLY A 114 15.21 -6.59 -10.67
C GLY A 114 15.95 -7.34 -9.55
N ILE A 115 16.20 -6.62 -8.46
CA ILE A 115 16.79 -7.14 -7.23
C ILE A 115 16.03 -6.57 -6.03
N GLY A 116 15.87 -7.37 -4.96
CA GLY A 116 15.23 -6.92 -3.73
C GLY A 116 13.76 -6.54 -3.95
N GLY A 117 13.37 -5.33 -3.53
CA GLY A 117 12.00 -4.83 -3.57
C GLY A 117 11.54 -4.20 -4.89
N SER A 118 12.24 -4.47 -6.00
CA SER A 118 11.88 -3.99 -7.35
C SER A 118 10.79 -4.84 -8.00
#